data_AF-A0A699SFQ2-F1
#
_entry.id   AF-A0A699SFQ2-F1
#
_cell.length_a   1.000
_cell.length_b   1.000
_cell.length_c   1.000
_cell.angle_alpha   90.00
_cell.angle_beta   90.00
_cell.angle_gamma   90.00
#
_symmetry.space_group_name_H-M   'P 1'
#
loop_
_entity.id
_entity.type
_entity.pdbx_description
1 polymer ?
#
loop_
_entity_poly.entity_id
_entity_poly.type
_entity_poly.pdbx_seq_one_letter_code
_entity_poly.pdbx_strand_id
1 'polypeptide(L)' 'QTLHAYFAAEGILHQTSVARTPEQNRVVERRNRTLVEAARTMLSAAKVPLFFWAKAIAIACFTQNCSLVIP' A
#
# COMPACT_ATOMS: atom_id res chain seq x y z
N GLN A 1 -11.42 18.17 12.53
CA GLN A 1 -11.31 17.00 13.43
C GLN A 1 -9.85 16.59 13.48
N THR A 2 -9.32 16.22 14.65
CA THR A 2 -7.96 15.66 14.76
C THR A 2 -7.99 14.17 14.40
N LEU A 3 -6.89 13.64 13.84
CA LEU A 3 -6.78 12.21 13.48
C LEU A 3 -7.11 11.29 14.67
N HIS A 4 -6.68 11.68 15.88
CA HIS A 4 -6.96 10.95 17.11
C HIS A 4 -8.47 10.86 17.42
N ALA A 5 -9.23 11.94 17.20
CA ALA A 5 -10.68 11.94 17.43
C ALA A 5 -11.43 11.03 16.44
N TYR A 6 -10.99 11.00 15.18
CA TYR A 6 -11.53 10.08 14.17
C TYR A 6 -11.26 8.62 14.54
N PHE A 7 -10.01 8.27 14.86
CA PHE A 7 -9.67 6.90 15.24
C PHE A 7 -10.43 6.43 16.49
N ALA A 8 -10.59 7.31 17.49
CA ALA A 8 -11.39 7.00 18.67
C ALA A 8 -12.88 6.77 18.34
N ALA A 9 -13.46 7.56 17.42
CA ALA A 9 -14.84 7.38 16.98
C ALA A 9 -15.05 6.07 16.20
N GLU A 10 -14.06 5.66 15.40
CA GLU A 10 -14.08 4.40 14.63
C GLU A 10 -13.62 3.17 15.45
N GLY A 11 -13.26 3.34 16.73
CA GLY A 11 -12.74 2.25 17.58
C GLY A 11 -11.36 1.73 17.17
N ILE A 12 -10.60 2.53 16.41
CA ILE A 12 -9.26 2.19 15.92
C ILE A 12 -8.22 2.61 16.96
N LEU A 13 -7.43 1.65 17.46
CA LEU A 13 -6.27 1.95 18.30
C LEU A 13 -5.12 2.47 17.43
N HIS A 14 -4.80 3.75 17.56
CA HIS A 14 -3.69 4.37 16.83
C HIS A 14 -2.37 4.18 17.58
N GLN A 15 -1.51 3.30 17.06
CA GLN A 15 -0.13 3.13 17.53
C GLN A 15 0.83 3.85 16.59
N THR A 16 1.78 4.59 17.16
CA THR A 16 2.81 5.31 16.40
C THR A 16 4.17 4.64 16.57
N SER A 17 4.91 4.49 15.48
CA SER A 17 6.32 4.08 15.52
C SER A 17 7.19 5.19 16.10
N VAL A 18 8.36 4.82 16.64
CA VAL A 18 9.36 5.80 17.07
C VAL A 18 9.88 6.55 15.84
N ALA A 19 10.12 7.85 15.99
CA ALA A 19 10.69 8.65 14.91
C ALA A 19 12.08 8.10 14.53
N ARG A 20 12.35 8.01 13.21
CA ARG A 20 13.64 7.56 12.65
C ARG A 20 14.02 6.09 12.96
N THR A 21 13.06 5.22 13.29
CA THR A 21 13.27 3.77 13.35
C THR A 21 12.58 3.07 12.18
N PRO A 22 13.17 3.10 10.96
CA PRO A 22 12.60 2.47 9.77
C PRO A 22 12.40 0.96 9.95
N GLU A 23 13.16 0.32 10.86
CA GLU A 23 13.00 -1.07 11.29
C GLU A 23 11.55 -1.45 11.59
N GLN A 24 10.84 -0.56 12.28
CA GLN A 24 9.47 -0.79 12.73
C GLN A 24 8.46 -0.75 11.58
N ASN A 25 8.78 -0.05 10.48
CA ASN A 25 7.92 0.09 9.30
C ASN A 25 8.32 -0.80 8.13
N ARG A 26 9.38 -1.60 8.27
CA ARG A 26 9.94 -2.44 7.19
C ARG A 26 8.91 -3.27 6.45
N VAL A 27 7.91 -3.84 7.15
CA VAL A 27 6.88 -4.68 6.51
C VAL A 27 5.99 -3.83 5.59
N VAL A 28 5.52 -2.68 6.09
CA VAL A 28 4.68 -1.75 5.33
C VAL A 28 5.46 -1.16 4.15
N GLU A 29 6.71 -0.79 4.36
CA GLU A 29 7.60 -0.27 3.31
C GLU A 29 7.82 -1.29 2.18
N ARG A 30 8.12 -2.55 2.54
CA ARG A 30 8.29 -3.63 1.56
C ARG A 30 7.02 -3.88 0.76
N ARG A 31 5.87 -3.99 1.44
CA ARG A 31 4.57 -4.20 0.77
C ARG A 31 4.22 -3.05 -0.17
N ASN A 32 4.42 -1.80 0.26
CA ASN A 32 4.18 -0.63 -0.60
C ASN A 32 5.10 -0.62 -1.81
N ARG A 33 6.38 -0.97 -1.65
CA ARG A 33 7.32 -1.07 -2.79
C ARG A 33 6.86 -2.13 -3.79
N THR A 34 6.54 -3.33 -3.31
CA THR A 34 6.07 -4.43 -4.17
C THR A 34 4.77 -4.07 -4.91
N LEU A 35 3.83 -3.39 -4.25
CA LEU A 35 2.58 -2.94 -4.88
C LEU A 35 2.84 -1.95 -6.01
N VAL A 36 3.70 -0.94 -5.77
CA VAL A 36 4.04 0.07 -6.78
C VAL A 36 4.81 -0.53 -7.95
N GLU A 37 5.74 -1.45 -7.69
CA GLU A 37 6.49 -2.17 -8.72
C GLU A 37 5.58 -3.06 -9.58
N ALA A 38 4.62 -3.75 -8.97
CA ALA A 38 3.62 -4.53 -9.69
C ALA A 38 2.77 -3.64 -10.61
N ALA A 39 2.27 -2.51 -10.10
CA ALA A 39 1.49 -1.58 -10.91
C ALA A 39 2.31 -0.98 -12.08
N ARG A 40 3.58 -0.62 -11.84
CA ARG A 40 4.49 -0.14 -12.90
C ARG A 40 4.73 -1.21 -13.97
N THR A 41 4.93 -2.46 -13.54
CA THR A 41 5.10 -3.60 -14.44
C THR A 41 3.85 -3.83 -15.29
N MET A 42 2.66 -3.76 -14.69
CA MET A 42 1.38 -3.88 -15.41
C MET A 42 1.20 -2.77 -16.46
N LEU A 43 1.48 -1.50 -16.11
CA LEU A 43 1.40 -0.38 -17.05
C LEU A 43 2.34 -0.56 -18.23
N SER A 44 3.59 -0.95 -17.95
CA SER A 44 4.62 -1.20 -18.96
C SER A 44 4.24 -2.36 -19.89
N ALA A 45 3.82 -3.49 -19.33
CA ALA A 45 3.41 -4.68 -20.09
C ALA A 45 2.18 -4.40 -20.97
N ALA A 46 1.21 -3.65 -20.46
CA ALA A 46 0.01 -3.27 -21.22
C ALA A 46 0.24 -2.10 -22.19
N LYS A 47 1.42 -1.46 -22.17
CA LYS A 47 1.78 -0.27 -22.98
C LYS A 47 0.77 0.87 -22.84
N VAL A 48 0.24 1.08 -21.63
CA VAL A 48 -0.74 2.13 -21.35
C VAL A 48 -0.09 3.35 -20.69
N PRO A 49 -0.61 4.56 -20.93
CA PRO A 49 -0.06 5.78 -20.33
C PRO A 49 -0.11 5.81 -18.80
N LEU A 50 0.77 6.61 -18.19
CA LEU A 50 0.89 6.74 -16.73
C LEU A 50 -0.38 7.27 -16.05
N PHE A 51 -1.27 7.99 -16.75
CA PHE A 51 -2.52 8.45 -16.13
C PHE A 51 -3.42 7.31 -15.64
N PHE A 52 -3.21 6.08 -16.13
CA PHE A 52 -3.87 4.88 -15.62
C PHE A 52 -3.31 4.35 -14.30
N TRP A 53 -2.34 5.01 -13.68
CA TRP A 53 -1.66 4.54 -12.46
C TRP A 53 -2.63 4.16 -11.33
N ALA A 54 -3.70 4.92 -11.11
CA ALA A 54 -4.69 4.62 -10.07
C ALA A 54 -5.38 3.26 -10.34
N LYS A 55 -5.76 3.00 -11.60
CA LYS A 55 -6.35 1.72 -12.02
C LYS A 55 -5.34 0.58 -11.92
N ALA A 56 -4.09 0.82 -12.31
CA ALA A 56 -3.03 -0.17 -12.19
C ALA A 56 -2.73 -0.55 -10.74
N ILE A 57 -2.72 0.42 -9.81
CA ILE A 57 -2.54 0.16 -8.37
C ILE A 57 -3.72 -0.65 -7.81
N ALA A 58 -4.95 -0.31 -8.18
CA ALA A 58 -6.14 -1.06 -7.74
C ALA A 58 -6.10 -2.53 -8.22
N ILE A 59 -5.72 -2.76 -9.48
CA ILE A 59 -5.58 -4.11 -10.04
C ILE A 59 -4.43 -4.86 -9.37
N ALA A 60 -3.27 -4.22 -9.19
CA ALA A 60 -2.13 -4.81 -8.48
C ALA A 60 -2.52 -5.23 -7.05
N CYS A 61 -3.23 -4.37 -6.31
CA CYS A 61 -3.72 -4.66 -4.96
C CYS A 61 -4.67 -5.87 -4.95
N PHE A 62 -5.65 -5.90 -5.88
CA PHE A 62 -6.57 -7.02 -6.02
C PHE A 62 -5.82 -8.32 -6.30
N THR A 63 -4.91 -8.34 -7.28
CA THR A 63 -4.15 -9.54 -7.63
C THR A 63 -3.28 -10.06 -6.48
N GLN A 64 -2.61 -9.16 -5.74
CA GLN A 64 -1.77 -9.55 -4.60
C GLN A 64 -2.60 -10.10 -3.44
N ASN A 65 -3.72 -9.47 -3.10
CA ASN A 65 -4.58 -9.92 -1.99
C ASN A 65 -5.36 -11.20 -2.31
N CYS A 66 -5.66 -11.45 -3.58
CA CYS A 66 -6.34 -12.68 -4.02
C CYS A 66 -5.36 -13.83 -4.32
N SER A 67 -4.06 -13.56 -4.46
CA SER A 67 -3.06 -14.61 -4.62
C SER A 67 -2.77 -15.28 -3.27
N LEU A 68 -2.79 -16.62 -3.23
CA LEU A 68 -2.43 -17.41 -2.05
C LEU A 68 -0.93 -17.33 -1.71
N VAL A 69 -0.14 -16.65 -2.54
CA VAL A 69 1.30 -16.50 -2.34
C VAL A 69 1.53 -15.37 -1.35
N ILE A 70 1.63 -15.73 -0.08
CA ILE A 70 2.16 -14.87 0.97
C ILE A 70 3.69 -14.90 0.84
N PRO A 71 4.38 -13.78 0.59
CA PRO A 71 5.84 -13.72 0.65
C PRO A 71 6.36 -13.83 2.08
#